data_AF-A0A3C0DUW6-F1
#
_entry.id   AF-A0A3C0DUW6-F1
#
_cell.length_a   1.000
_cell.length_b   1.000
_cell.length_c   1.000
_cell.angle_alpha   90.00
_cell.angle_beta   90.00
_cell.angle_gamma   90.00
#
_symmetry.space_group_name_H-M   'P 1'
#
loop_
_entity.id
_entity.type
_entity.pdbx_description
1 polymer ?
#
loop_
_entity_poly.entity_id
_entity_poly.type
_entity_poly.pdbx_seq_one_letter_code
_entity_poly.pdbx_strand_id
1 'polypeptide(L)'
;METKPAPTTFKGILRHLGPGLIITATIVGSGELIATPALAAKVGFTMLWFIILGCLVKVFVQVELGRYTLVTGKTTLEAMNSVPGPKLRVSWMVWFWVVMYIGSTMQVAGMMGGIASLVVDKASGWHTGLIALIAIVCMVMLLSGRYRLVERVCIAMVVLFTFFTILALVSLQFT
;
A
#
# COMPACT_ATOMS: atom_id res chain seq x y z
N MET A 1 25.35 -12.58 5.34
CA MET A 1 24.57 -11.60 6.14
C MET A 1 24.63 -12.08 7.58
N GLU A 2 25.22 -11.29 8.48
CA GLU A 2 25.31 -11.63 9.89
C GLU A 2 23.89 -11.60 10.49
N THR A 3 23.37 -12.76 10.90
CA THR A 3 22.00 -12.89 11.40
C THR A 3 21.91 -12.31 12.81
N LYS A 4 21.41 -11.08 12.92
CA LYS A 4 21.09 -10.51 14.24
C LYS A 4 20.04 -11.39 14.94
N PRO A 5 20.25 -11.74 16.22
CA PRO A 5 19.27 -12.52 16.97
C PRO A 5 17.95 -11.75 17.09
N ALA A 6 16.83 -12.46 17.03
CA ALA A 6 15.51 -11.87 17.17
C ALA A 6 15.37 -11.18 18.55
N PRO A 7 14.88 -9.94 18.61
CA PRO A 7 14.71 -9.22 19.87
C PRO A 7 13.68 -9.96 20.74
N THR A 8 14.09 -10.38 21.95
CA THR A 8 13.23 -11.09 22.91
C THR A 8 12.48 -10.16 23.86
N THR A 9 12.85 -8.87 23.90
CA THR A 9 12.23 -7.86 24.76
C THR A 9 11.17 -7.07 24.01
N PHE A 10 10.03 -6.78 24.65
CA PHE A 10 8.92 -5.97 24.09
C PHE A 10 9.38 -4.61 23.53
N LYS A 11 10.29 -3.92 24.25
CA LYS A 11 10.89 -2.65 23.81
C LYS A 11 11.82 -2.82 22.60
N GLY A 12 12.48 -3.97 22.47
CA GLY A 12 13.30 -4.32 21.31
C GLY A 12 12.43 -4.57 20.09
N ILE A 13 11.34 -5.33 20.25
CA ILE A 13 10.34 -5.56 19.19
C ILE A 13 9.77 -4.23 18.70
N LEU A 14 9.34 -3.35 19.60
CA LEU A 14 8.77 -2.04 19.25
C LEU A 14 9.75 -1.15 18.45
N ARG A 15 11.05 -1.20 18.76
CA ARG A 15 12.09 -0.45 18.04
C ARG A 15 12.35 -0.99 16.63
N HIS A 16 12.02 -2.25 16.37
CA HIS A 16 12.16 -2.90 15.07
C HIS A 16 10.87 -2.85 14.21
N LEU A 17 9.78 -2.28 14.73
CA LEU A 17 8.53 -2.12 13.97
C LEU A 17 8.60 -1.05 12.88
N GLY A 18 9.50 -0.05 12.99
CA GLY A 18 9.62 1.05 12.01
C GLY A 18 9.59 0.62 10.54
N PRO A 19 10.52 -0.26 10.09
CA PRO A 19 10.50 -0.76 8.72
C PRO A 19 9.27 -1.59 8.36
N GLY A 20 8.76 -2.39 9.30
CA GLY A 20 7.52 -3.13 9.10
C GLY A 20 6.31 -2.22 8.91
N LEU A 21 6.24 -1.14 9.68
CA LEU A 21 5.13 -0.20 9.67
C LEU A 21 5.08 0.62 8.37
N ILE A 22 6.23 1.02 7.84
CA ILE A 22 6.32 1.67 6.52
C ILE A 22 5.88 0.70 5.41
N ILE A 23 6.34 -0.56 5.46
CA ILE A 23 5.93 -1.58 4.49
C ILE A 23 4.42 -1.80 4.57
N THR A 24 3.84 -1.93 5.77
CA THR A 24 2.39 -2.06 5.93
C THR A 24 1.64 -0.81 5.46
N ALA A 25 2.15 0.40 5.73
CA ALA A 25 1.53 1.65 5.26
C ALA A 25 1.55 1.77 3.73
N THR A 26 2.54 1.17 3.07
CA THR A 26 2.63 1.13 1.60
C THR A 26 1.69 0.08 1.00
N ILE A 27 1.48 -1.04 1.71
CA ILE A 27 0.61 -2.14 1.28
C ILE A 27 -0.87 -1.83 1.49
N VAL A 28 -1.22 -1.09 2.56
CA VAL A 28 -2.58 -0.56 2.77
C VAL A 28 -2.80 0.53 1.73
N GLY A 29 -3.12 0.07 0.53
CA GLY A 29 -3.23 0.89 -0.66
C GLY A 29 -4.55 1.64 -0.69
N SER A 30 -4.51 2.85 -1.22
CA SER A 30 -5.68 3.70 -1.37
C SER A 30 -6.72 3.17 -2.36
N GLY A 31 -6.37 2.19 -3.20
CA GLY A 31 -7.33 1.43 -4.00
C GLY A 31 -8.32 0.62 -3.15
N GLU A 32 -7.85 -0.02 -2.08
CA GLU A 32 -8.72 -0.72 -1.12
C GLU A 32 -9.56 0.29 -0.33
N LEU A 33 -8.99 1.44 0.02
CA LEU A 33 -9.69 2.52 0.74
C LEU A 33 -10.80 3.20 -0.07
N ILE A 34 -10.78 3.14 -1.40
CA ILE A 34 -11.84 3.70 -2.25
C ILE A 34 -12.79 2.60 -2.72
N ALA A 35 -12.26 1.51 -3.27
CA ALA A 35 -13.07 0.46 -3.88
C ALA A 35 -13.87 -0.34 -2.84
N THR A 36 -13.27 -0.64 -1.67
CA THR A 36 -13.96 -1.42 -0.63
C THR A 36 -15.12 -0.64 -0.01
N PRO A 37 -14.98 0.64 0.40
CA PRO A 37 -16.12 1.43 0.86
C PRO A 37 -17.15 1.71 -0.24
N ALA A 38 -16.72 1.92 -1.49
CA ALA A 38 -17.66 2.11 -2.60
C ALA A 38 -18.51 0.85 -2.88
N LEU A 39 -17.90 -0.33 -2.78
CA LEU A 39 -18.63 -1.60 -2.89
C LEU A 39 -19.55 -1.81 -1.68
N ALA A 40 -19.07 -1.52 -0.47
CA ALA A 40 -19.85 -1.59 0.76
C ALA A 40 -21.07 -0.64 0.73
N ALA A 41 -20.93 0.56 0.16
CA ALA A 41 -22.04 1.50 -0.01
C ALA A 41 -23.13 0.98 -0.96
N LYS A 42 -22.76 0.15 -1.96
CA LYS A 42 -23.71 -0.42 -2.94
C LYS A 42 -24.38 -1.70 -2.45
N VAL A 43 -23.63 -2.56 -1.76
CA VAL A 43 -24.04 -3.94 -1.43
C VAL A 43 -24.32 -4.12 0.07
N GLY A 44 -24.07 -3.08 0.87
CA GLY A 44 -24.18 -3.11 2.32
C GLY A 44 -23.23 -4.13 2.94
N PHE A 45 -23.64 -4.67 4.10
CA PHE A 45 -22.87 -5.67 4.85
C PHE A 45 -22.91 -7.09 4.27
N THR A 46 -23.65 -7.32 3.17
CA THR A 46 -23.81 -8.64 2.56
C THR A 46 -22.47 -9.26 2.13
N MET A 47 -21.51 -8.44 1.68
CA MET A 47 -20.17 -8.88 1.27
C MET A 47 -19.11 -8.87 2.39
N LEU A 48 -19.49 -8.60 3.64
CA LEU A 48 -18.52 -8.51 4.74
C LEU A 48 -17.72 -9.80 4.93
N TRP A 49 -18.38 -10.97 4.79
CA TRP A 49 -17.71 -12.27 4.88
C TRP A 49 -16.62 -12.45 3.81
N PHE A 50 -16.84 -11.90 2.61
CA PHE A 50 -15.89 -11.97 1.50
C PHE A 50 -14.64 -11.12 1.78
N ILE A 51 -14.82 -9.95 2.40
CA ILE A 51 -13.73 -9.08 2.84
C ILE A 51 -12.88 -9.81 3.89
N ILE A 52 -13.51 -10.39 4.91
CA ILE A 52 -12.81 -11.13 5.98
C ILE A 52 -12.02 -12.30 5.39
N LEU A 53 -12.64 -13.09 4.52
CA LEU A 53 -11.98 -14.20 3.84
C LEU A 53 -10.80 -13.72 2.98
N GLY A 54 -10.96 -12.63 2.24
CA GLY A 54 -9.90 -12.01 1.45
C GLY A 54 -8.72 -11.56 2.32
N CYS A 55 -8.98 -10.94 3.47
CA CYS A 55 -7.95 -10.56 4.44
C CYS A 55 -7.19 -11.77 4.98
N LEU A 56 -7.90 -12.85 5.36
CA LEU A 56 -7.28 -14.07 5.85
C LEU A 56 -6.36 -14.70 4.80
N VAL A 57 -6.87 -14.91 3.57
CA VAL A 57 -6.08 -15.50 2.48
C VAL A 57 -4.86 -14.65 2.17
N LYS A 58 -5.00 -13.31 2.10
CA LYS A 58 -3.87 -12.40 1.87
C LYS A 58 -2.77 -12.56 2.92
N VAL A 59 -3.14 -12.65 4.20
CA VAL A 59 -2.16 -12.82 5.29
C VAL A 59 -1.40 -14.14 5.13
N PHE A 60 -2.10 -15.26 4.88
CA PHE A 60 -1.43 -16.56 4.68
C PHE A 60 -0.47 -16.53 3.50
N VAL A 61 -0.89 -15.96 2.37
CA VAL A 61 -0.04 -15.84 1.17
C VAL A 61 1.19 -14.99 1.45
N GLN A 62 1.04 -13.85 2.15
CA GLN A 62 2.17 -12.98 2.50
C GLN A 62 3.17 -13.65 3.45
N VAL A 63 2.67 -14.39 4.45
CA VAL A 63 3.52 -15.15 5.38
C VAL A 63 4.31 -16.22 4.65
N GLU A 64 3.67 -16.97 3.73
CA GLU A 64 4.36 -18.02 2.97
C GLU A 64 5.42 -17.45 2.02
N LEU A 65 5.10 -16.37 1.31
CA LEU A 65 6.06 -15.68 0.44
C LEU A 65 7.24 -15.14 1.25
N GLY A 66 6.98 -14.55 2.43
CA GLY A 66 8.03 -14.08 3.34
C GLY A 66 8.89 -15.24 3.88
N ARG A 67 8.28 -16.37 4.24
CA ARG A 67 9.01 -17.56 4.67
C ARG A 67 9.88 -18.13 3.55
N TYR A 68 9.35 -18.18 2.33
CA TYR A 68 10.09 -18.67 1.17
C TYR A 68 11.34 -17.84 0.89
N THR A 69 11.23 -16.50 0.92
CA THR A 69 12.38 -15.62 0.67
C THR A 69 13.43 -15.73 1.76
N LEU A 70 13.02 -15.89 3.02
CA LEU A 70 13.94 -16.10 4.15
C LEU A 70 14.68 -17.44 4.08
N VAL A 71 14.01 -18.52 3.68
CA VAL A 71 14.61 -19.87 3.62
C VAL A 71 15.51 -20.03 2.40
N THR A 72 15.08 -19.53 1.23
CA THR A 72 15.82 -19.73 -0.03
C THR A 72 16.84 -18.64 -0.32
N GLY A 73 16.76 -17.49 0.36
CA GLY A 73 17.59 -16.31 0.09
C GLY A 73 17.31 -15.65 -1.27
N LYS A 74 16.30 -16.12 -2.00
CA LYS A 74 15.89 -15.57 -3.31
C LYS A 74 14.83 -14.49 -3.12
N THR A 75 14.82 -13.51 -4.00
CA THR A 75 13.77 -12.48 -4.04
C THR A 75 12.43 -13.07 -4.46
N THR A 76 11.33 -12.41 -4.10
CA THR A 76 9.98 -12.83 -4.48
C THR A 76 9.79 -12.90 -6.00
N LEU A 77 10.46 -12.01 -6.74
CA LEU A 77 10.47 -12.00 -8.21
C LEU A 77 11.20 -13.22 -8.80
N GLU A 78 12.32 -13.62 -8.20
CA GLU A 78 13.03 -14.85 -8.59
C GLU A 78 12.21 -16.10 -8.25
N ALA A 79 11.51 -16.09 -7.11
CA ALA A 79 10.57 -17.14 -6.75
C ALA A 79 9.47 -17.28 -7.82
N MET A 80 8.85 -16.16 -8.24
CA MET A 80 7.85 -16.13 -9.30
C MET A 80 8.42 -16.57 -10.66
N ASN A 81 9.68 -16.26 -10.95
CA ASN A 81 10.34 -16.71 -12.18
C ASN A 81 10.66 -18.22 -12.17
N SER A 82 10.79 -18.82 -10.99
CA SER A 82 11.06 -20.25 -10.84
C SER A 82 9.81 -21.14 -11.02
N VAL A 83 8.61 -20.55 -10.99
CA VAL A 83 7.36 -21.30 -11.12
C VAL A 83 7.25 -21.93 -12.51
N PRO A 84 6.99 -23.24 -12.61
CA PRO A 84 6.83 -23.93 -13.89
C PRO A 84 5.61 -23.40 -14.65
N GLY A 85 5.76 -23.14 -15.95
CA GLY A 85 4.73 -22.57 -16.81
C GLY A 85 5.29 -22.10 -18.16
N PRO A 86 4.47 -21.50 -19.04
CA PRO A 86 4.92 -20.99 -20.32
C PRO A 86 5.93 -19.85 -20.13
N LYS A 87 7.15 -20.05 -20.62
CA LYS A 87 8.26 -19.08 -20.51
C LYS A 87 8.46 -18.41 -21.86
N LEU A 88 7.90 -17.22 -22.05
CA LEU A 88 8.13 -16.45 -23.29
C LEU A 88 9.47 -15.68 -23.29
N ARG A 89 10.22 -15.75 -22.18
CA ARG A 89 11.61 -15.28 -21.87
C ARG A 89 11.80 -15.21 -20.36
N VAL A 90 10.72 -14.84 -19.67
CA VAL A 90 10.54 -14.81 -18.21
C VAL A 90 9.25 -15.60 -17.89
N SER A 91 9.10 -16.14 -16.68
CA SER A 91 7.89 -16.89 -16.29
C SER A 91 6.61 -16.06 -16.48
N TRP A 92 5.51 -16.71 -16.85
CA TRP A 92 4.19 -16.08 -17.01
C TRP A 92 3.76 -15.24 -15.79
N MET A 93 4.15 -15.66 -14.58
CA MET A 93 3.88 -14.93 -13.34
C MET A 93 4.58 -13.57 -13.29
N VAL A 94 5.79 -13.46 -13.85
CA VAL A 94 6.51 -12.18 -13.91
C VAL A 94 5.81 -11.22 -14.87
N TRP A 95 5.33 -11.73 -16.01
CA TRP A 95 4.51 -10.92 -16.93
C TRP A 95 3.21 -10.46 -16.29
N PHE A 96 2.52 -11.35 -15.56
CA PHE A 96 1.34 -10.99 -14.79
C PHE A 96 1.65 -9.91 -13.75
N TRP A 97 2.78 -10.03 -13.03
CA TRP A 97 3.25 -9.03 -12.08
C TRP A 97 3.50 -7.67 -12.74
N VAL A 98 4.12 -7.63 -13.93
CA VAL A 98 4.33 -6.37 -14.69
C VAL A 98 3.00 -5.72 -15.05
N VAL A 99 2.03 -6.49 -15.55
CA VAL A 99 0.69 -5.96 -15.86
C VAL A 99 0.00 -5.41 -14.61
N MET A 100 0.08 -6.13 -13.49
CA MET A 100 -0.43 -5.67 -12.19
C MET A 100 0.27 -4.40 -11.69
N TYR A 101 1.58 -4.28 -11.92
CA TYR A 101 2.35 -3.10 -11.54
C TYR A 101 1.94 -1.86 -12.35
N ILE A 102 1.71 -2.02 -13.66
CA ILE A 102 1.16 -0.96 -14.52
C ILE A 102 -0.22 -0.54 -14.02
N GLY A 103 -1.11 -1.50 -13.75
CA GLY A 103 -2.45 -1.21 -13.21
C GLY A 103 -2.41 -0.51 -11.85
N SER A 104 -1.46 -0.87 -10.99
CA SER A 104 -1.25 -0.21 -9.70
C SER A 104 -0.78 1.25 -9.87
N THR A 105 0.07 1.51 -10.86
CA THR A 105 0.52 2.87 -11.20
C THR A 105 -0.64 3.72 -11.72
N MET A 106 -1.51 3.15 -12.55
CA MET A 106 -2.73 3.82 -13.02
C MET A 106 -3.69 4.14 -11.87
N GLN A 107 -3.83 3.25 -10.89
CA GLN A 107 -4.59 3.55 -9.67
C GLN A 107 -4.05 4.78 -8.96
N VAL A 108 -2.74 4.83 -8.71
CA VAL A 108 -2.10 5.98 -8.03
C VAL A 108 -2.31 7.29 -8.80
N ALA A 109 -2.18 7.25 -10.14
CA ALA A 109 -2.46 8.40 -10.99
C ALA A 109 -3.94 8.84 -10.92
N GLY A 110 -4.88 7.89 -10.97
CA GLY A 110 -6.32 8.17 -10.85
C GLY A 110 -6.68 8.83 -9.52
N MET A 111 -6.03 8.42 -8.43
CA MET A 111 -6.26 8.99 -7.10
C MET A 111 -5.73 10.42 -6.97
N MET A 112 -4.53 10.70 -7.46
CA MET A 112 -4.02 12.08 -7.51
C MET A 112 -4.96 12.99 -8.30
N GLY A 113 -5.49 12.51 -9.43
CA GLY A 113 -6.48 13.24 -10.22
C GLY A 113 -7.80 13.47 -9.47
N GLY A 114 -8.31 12.45 -8.77
CA GLY A 114 -9.53 12.53 -7.97
C GLY A 114 -9.42 13.56 -6.84
N ILE A 115 -8.34 13.51 -6.06
CA ILE A 115 -8.11 14.45 -4.95
C ILE A 115 -7.93 15.87 -5.48
N ALA A 116 -7.15 16.05 -6.55
CA ALA A 116 -6.96 17.37 -7.16
C ALA A 116 -8.29 18.00 -7.61
N SER A 117 -9.22 17.20 -8.15
CA SER A 117 -10.55 17.65 -8.58
C SER A 117 -11.50 18.07 -7.46
N LEU A 118 -11.17 17.78 -6.20
CA LEU A 118 -11.93 18.27 -5.04
C LEU A 118 -11.43 19.64 -4.58
N VAL A 119 -10.21 20.03 -4.95
CA VAL A 119 -9.55 21.26 -4.48
C VAL A 119 -9.62 22.37 -5.52
N VAL A 120 -9.46 22.02 -6.79
CA VAL A 120 -9.56 22.94 -7.93
C VAL A 120 -10.63 22.41 -8.89
N ASP A 121 -11.10 23.24 -9.82
CA ASP A 121 -12.15 22.87 -10.77
C ASP A 121 -11.58 22.42 -12.13
N LYS A 122 -11.98 21.24 -12.66
CA LYS A 122 -11.24 20.46 -13.69
C LYS A 122 -10.79 21.25 -14.94
N ALA A 123 -11.52 22.31 -15.26
CA ALA A 123 -11.28 23.21 -16.39
C ALA A 123 -10.14 24.22 -16.15
N SER A 124 -9.70 24.41 -14.91
CA SER A 124 -8.60 25.29 -14.55
C SER A 124 -7.26 24.62 -14.81
N GLY A 125 -6.36 25.30 -15.53
CA GLY A 125 -4.97 24.86 -15.72
C GLY A 125 -4.18 24.67 -14.42
N TRP A 126 -4.72 25.15 -13.29
CA TRP A 126 -4.15 24.96 -11.95
C TRP A 126 -4.26 23.51 -11.43
N HIS A 127 -5.08 22.66 -12.05
CA HIS A 127 -5.16 21.24 -11.71
C HIS A 127 -3.87 20.47 -11.88
N THR A 128 -3.32 20.56 -13.08
CA THR A 128 -2.10 19.86 -13.45
C THR A 128 -0.93 20.46 -12.67
N GLY A 129 -0.98 21.78 -12.40
CA GLY A 129 -0.05 22.47 -11.51
C GLY A 129 -0.03 21.91 -10.09
N LEU A 130 -1.18 21.68 -9.45
CA LEU A 130 -1.26 21.09 -8.11
C LEU A 130 -0.73 19.65 -8.08
N ILE A 131 -1.12 18.82 -9.06
CA ILE A 131 -0.63 17.43 -9.14
C ILE A 131 0.88 17.42 -9.31
N ALA A 132 1.42 18.24 -10.21
CA ALA A 132 2.85 18.37 -10.44
C ALA A 132 3.59 18.86 -9.18
N LEU A 133 3.04 19.85 -8.48
CA LEU A 133 3.62 20.36 -7.23
C LEU A 133 3.73 19.26 -6.17
N ILE A 134 2.65 18.53 -5.93
CA ILE A 134 2.63 17.43 -4.95
C ILE A 134 3.61 16.33 -5.36
N ALA A 135 3.67 15.99 -6.65
CA ALA A 135 4.62 15.01 -7.16
C ALA A 135 6.07 15.44 -6.96
N ILE A 136 6.39 16.72 -7.20
CA ILE A 136 7.73 17.28 -6.99
C ILE A 136 8.09 17.27 -5.49
N VAL A 137 7.18 17.65 -4.60
CA VAL A 137 7.41 17.60 -3.15
C VAL A 137 7.70 16.17 -2.69
N CYS A 138 6.91 15.19 -3.14
CA CYS A 138 7.16 13.78 -2.87
C CYS A 138 8.53 13.33 -3.42
N MET A 139 8.88 13.74 -4.64
CA MET A 139 10.15 13.41 -5.26
C MET A 139 11.33 13.98 -4.45
N VAL A 140 11.28 15.25 -4.05
CA VAL A 140 12.31 15.89 -3.22
C VAL A 140 12.43 15.20 -1.85
N MET A 141 11.30 14.82 -1.25
CA MET A 141 11.29 14.10 0.03
C MET A 141 11.99 12.74 -0.08
N LEU A 142 11.73 11.99 -1.16
CA LEU A 142 12.36 10.71 -1.43
C LEU A 142 13.86 10.86 -1.75
N LEU A 143 14.22 11.86 -2.54
CA LEU A 143 15.61 12.16 -2.90
C LEU A 143 16.45 12.70 -1.73
N SER A 144 15.81 13.23 -0.68
CA SER A 144 16.51 13.71 0.52
C SER A 144 17.23 12.59 1.29
N GLY A 145 16.99 11.31 0.96
CA GLY A 145 17.73 10.15 1.50
C GLY A 145 17.55 9.90 3.00
N ARG A 146 16.77 10.74 3.69
CA ARG A 146 16.56 10.69 5.14
C ARG A 146 15.39 9.76 5.46
N TYR A 147 15.68 8.48 5.65
CA TYR A 147 14.70 7.46 6.03
C TYR A 147 13.81 7.89 7.20
N ARG A 148 14.40 8.48 8.25
CA ARG A 148 13.65 8.96 9.44
C ARG A 148 12.63 10.05 9.13
N LEU A 149 12.84 10.85 8.09
CA LEU A 149 11.89 11.90 7.70
C LEU A 149 10.71 11.25 6.98
N VAL A 150 10.98 10.39 6.01
CA VAL A 150 9.95 9.63 5.29
C VAL A 150 9.10 8.81 6.25
N GLU A 151 9.73 8.08 7.17
CA GLU A 151 9.05 7.30 8.19
C GLU A 151 8.09 8.14 9.04
N ARG A 152 8.56 9.27 9.57
CA ARG A 152 7.70 10.14 10.40
C ARG A 152 6.55 10.75 9.62
N VAL A 153 6.79 11.17 8.38
CA VAL A 153 5.73 11.75 7.52
C VAL A 153 4.68 10.69 7.21
N CYS A 154 5.09 9.48 6.79
CA CYS A 154 4.16 8.38 6.53
C CYS A 154 3.35 8.01 7.77
N ILE A 155 3.99 7.89 8.94
CA ILE A 155 3.30 7.60 10.21
C ILE A 155 2.29 8.69 10.53
N ALA A 156 2.68 9.97 10.43
CA ALA A 156 1.79 11.09 10.69
C ALA A 156 0.57 11.09 9.75
N MET A 157 0.78 10.82 8.45
CA MET A 157 -0.30 10.72 7.47
C MET A 157 -1.26 9.56 7.77
N VAL A 158 -0.75 8.40 8.15
CA VAL A 158 -1.59 7.25 8.52
C VAL A 158 -2.41 7.56 9.77
N VAL A 159 -1.80 8.12 10.81
CA VAL A 159 -2.51 8.51 12.04
C VAL A 159 -3.60 9.54 11.75
N LEU A 160 -3.29 10.55 10.94
CA LEU A 160 -4.26 11.58 10.53
C LEU A 160 -5.43 10.97 9.74
N PHE A 161 -5.13 10.06 8.80
CA PHE A 161 -6.15 9.36 8.03
C PHE A 161 -7.07 8.49 8.91
N THR A 162 -6.49 7.74 9.85
CA THR A 162 -7.26 6.94 10.82
C THR A 162 -8.15 7.83 11.68
N PHE A 163 -7.63 8.96 12.14
CA PHE A 163 -8.39 9.94 12.91
C PHE A 163 -9.60 10.48 12.12
N PHE A 164 -9.41 10.93 10.88
CA PHE A 164 -10.53 11.38 10.04
C PHE A 164 -11.54 10.27 9.74
N THR A 165 -11.09 9.04 9.56
CA THR A 165 -11.99 7.89 9.34
C THR A 165 -12.88 7.66 10.55
N ILE A 166 -12.34 7.72 11.77
CA ILE A 166 -13.13 7.59 13.01
C ILE A 166 -14.09 8.75 13.15
N LEU A 167 -13.65 9.99 12.90
CA LEU A 167 -14.51 11.17 12.94
C LEU A 167 -15.69 11.04 11.96
N ALA A 168 -15.43 10.60 10.72
CA ALA A 168 -16.46 10.39 9.72
C ALA A 168 -17.48 9.34 10.19
N LEU A 169 -17.00 8.23 10.78
CA LEU A 169 -17.84 7.17 11.35
C LEU A 169 -18.75 7.70 12.46
N VAL A 170 -18.19 8.50 13.38
CA VAL A 170 -18.95 9.11 14.48
C VAL A 170 -19.96 10.12 13.96
N SER A 171 -19.58 10.98 13.00
CA SER A 171 -20.53 11.95 12.41
C SER A 171 -21.71 11.28 11.72
N LEU A 172 -21.49 10.10 11.13
CA LEU A 172 -22.52 9.32 10.45
C LEU A 172 -23.54 8.74 11.44
N GLN A 173 -23.19 8.54 12.72
CA GLN A 173 -24.14 8.08 13.73
C GLN A 173 -25.10 9.17 14.19
N PHE A 174 -24.75 10.44 13.95
CA PHE A 174 -25.56 11.60 14.31
C PHE A 174 -26.39 12.17 13.15
N THR A 175 -26.34 11.54 11.97
CA THR A 175 -27.13 11.89 10.77
C THR A 175 -28.10 10.77 10.45
#